data_AF-A0A8T5HVV1-F1
#
_entry.id   AF-A0A8T5HVV1-F1
#
_cell.length_a   1.000
_cell.length_b   1.000
_cell.length_c   1.000
_cell.angle_alpha   90.00
_cell.angle_beta   90.00
_cell.angle_gamma   90.00
#
_symmetry.space_group_name_H-M   'P 1'
#
loop_
_entity.id
_entity.type
_entity.pdbx_description
1 polymer ?
#
loop_
_entity_poly.entity_id
_entity_poly.type
_entity_poly.pdbx_seq_one_letter_code
_entity_poly.pdbx_strand_id
1 'polypeptide(L)'
;MASQLLQKLIFYIIPIIVAALLLFNYYGGDASAFEKLKSGVEGAKDYVPNISIGDKGLSTSKPTIPAEHKAQLLRLNETINQMLKSSKQNCFANYGGFSELGEKGTSFVMTYSESGTKFKVFGGAGGDQLITDLSFEIEGMIPCVIAGSSTITENFENSFLTGKNIVGNHFMNVNVIALKTDDGGAFGLTENRIDSGSGPKDFEDAGFIYTPDNEHICFFPTVDGGSDADGLDDDFLGETPNAATAVPRQVSEGRLKTC
;
A
#
# COMPACT_ATOMS: atom_id res chain seq x y z
N MET A 1 32.72 -14.61 57.13
CA MET A 1 33.03 -13.35 56.42
C MET A 1 33.13 -13.51 54.89
N ALA A 2 33.70 -14.59 54.34
CA ALA A 2 33.79 -14.81 52.89
C ALA A 2 32.43 -14.88 52.13
N SER A 3 31.39 -15.42 52.77
CA SER A 3 30.05 -15.57 52.16
C SER A 3 29.33 -14.24 51.86
N GLN A 4 29.54 -13.20 52.68
CA GLN A 4 28.91 -11.89 52.46
C GLN A 4 29.60 -11.07 51.36
N LEU A 5 30.90 -11.26 51.16
CA LEU A 5 31.63 -10.63 50.05
C LEU A 5 31.22 -11.24 48.71
N LEU A 6 31.01 -12.57 48.66
CA LEU A 6 30.55 -13.26 47.46
C LEU A 6 29.13 -12.84 47.05
N GLN A 7 28.21 -12.71 48.01
CA GLN A 7 26.85 -12.23 47.72
C GLN A 7 26.83 -10.79 47.20
N LYS A 8 27.64 -9.89 47.76
CA LYS A 8 27.75 -8.52 47.26
C LYS A 8 28.32 -8.47 45.84
N LEU A 9 29.33 -9.30 45.55
CA LEU A 9 29.97 -9.35 44.23
C LEU A 9 28.98 -9.83 43.15
N ILE A 10 28.18 -10.86 43.45
CA ILE A 10 27.14 -11.38 42.54
C ILE A 10 26.05 -10.33 42.28
N PHE A 11 25.65 -9.58 43.32
CA PHE A 11 24.61 -8.55 43.21
C PHE A 11 25.02 -7.39 42.30
N TYR A 12 26.31 -7.10 42.16
CA TYR A 12 26.81 -6.07 41.23
C TYR A 12 27.11 -6.62 39.84
N ILE A 13 27.61 -7.85 39.72
CA ILE A 13 28.00 -8.42 38.43
C ILE A 13 26.79 -8.73 37.54
N ILE A 14 25.71 -9.28 38.11
CA ILE A 14 24.50 -9.63 37.34
C ILE A 14 23.89 -8.41 36.64
N PRO A 15 23.60 -7.27 37.31
CA PRO A 15 23.05 -6.10 36.64
C PRO A 15 24.02 -5.48 35.62
N ILE A 16 25.34 -5.60 35.81
CA ILE A 16 26.33 -5.16 34.80
C ILE A 16 26.29 -6.04 33.56
N ILE A 17 26.18 -7.37 33.72
CA ILE A 17 26.04 -8.31 32.60
C ILE A 17 24.71 -8.08 31.87
N VAL A 18 23.61 -7.88 32.61
CA VAL A 18 22.30 -7.55 32.02
C VAL A 18 22.37 -6.22 31.27
N ALA A 19 22.99 -5.19 31.84
CA ALA A 19 23.18 -3.92 31.17
C ALA A 19 24.06 -4.06 29.91
N ALA A 20 25.13 -4.85 29.96
CA ALA A 20 25.97 -5.14 28.81
C ALA A 20 25.21 -5.93 27.72
N LEU A 21 24.36 -6.88 28.08
CA LEU A 21 23.50 -7.61 27.14
C LEU A 21 22.39 -6.74 26.56
N LEU A 22 21.85 -5.79 27.33
CA LEU A 22 20.91 -4.80 26.84
C LEU A 22 21.59 -3.82 25.89
N LEU A 23 22.79 -3.33 26.23
CA LEU A 23 23.59 -2.49 25.36
C LEU A 23 24.03 -3.25 24.10
N PHE A 24 24.35 -4.54 24.20
CA PHE A 24 24.71 -5.34 23.04
C PHE A 24 23.49 -5.68 22.17
N ASN A 25 22.31 -5.93 22.73
CA ASN A 25 21.09 -6.05 21.93
C ASN A 25 20.66 -4.71 21.29
N TYR A 26 20.95 -3.60 21.97
CA TYR A 26 20.57 -2.27 21.49
C TYR A 26 21.56 -1.70 20.48
N TYR A 27 22.87 -1.95 20.62
CA TYR A 27 23.94 -1.39 19.79
C TYR A 27 24.78 -2.43 19.03
N GLY A 28 24.58 -3.73 19.28
CA GLY A 28 25.39 -4.82 18.72
C GLY A 28 24.73 -5.43 17.49
N GLY A 29 25.08 -4.89 16.33
CA GLY A 29 24.86 -5.50 15.02
C GLY A 29 23.73 -4.91 14.19
N ASP A 30 23.76 -5.27 12.91
CA ASP A 30 22.89 -4.75 11.83
C ASP A 30 21.39 -5.07 12.01
N ALA A 31 21.03 -5.90 13.01
CA ALA A 31 19.65 -6.27 13.35
C ALA A 31 19.12 -5.61 14.63
N SER A 32 19.86 -4.69 15.24
CA SER A 32 19.51 -4.10 16.54
C SER A 32 18.30 -3.15 16.47
N ALA A 33 17.56 -3.06 17.59
CA ALA A 33 16.38 -2.19 17.71
C ALA A 33 16.69 -0.70 17.49
N PHE A 34 17.95 -0.29 17.71
CA PHE A 34 18.42 1.07 17.43
C PHE A 34 18.51 1.36 15.94
N GLU A 35 18.97 0.42 15.10
CA GLU A 35 18.98 0.61 13.64
C GLU A 35 17.55 0.70 13.08
N LYS A 36 16.59 -0.07 13.63
CA LYS A 36 15.16 0.06 13.30
C LYS A 36 14.54 1.39 13.76
N LEU A 37 15.00 1.93 14.90
CA LEU A 37 14.58 3.25 15.37
C LEU A 37 15.21 4.37 14.55
N LYS A 38 16.46 4.19 14.12
CA LYS A 38 17.20 5.13 13.29
C LYS A 38 16.59 5.26 11.90
N SER A 39 16.24 4.14 11.25
CA SER A 39 15.53 4.17 9.97
C SER A 39 14.14 4.85 10.09
N GLY A 40 13.43 4.63 11.20
CA GLY A 40 12.14 5.29 11.47
C GLY A 40 12.25 6.79 11.82
N VAL A 41 13.32 7.23 12.49
CA VAL A 41 13.53 8.63 12.89
C VAL A 41 14.17 9.46 11.77
N GLU A 42 14.94 8.84 10.87
CA GLU A 42 15.50 9.52 9.69
C GLU A 42 14.40 10.04 8.75
N GLY A 43 13.23 9.40 8.69
CA GLY A 43 12.04 9.89 7.98
C GLY A 43 11.25 10.99 8.70
N ALA A 44 11.56 11.29 9.97
CA ALA A 44 10.81 12.22 10.82
C ALA A 44 11.55 13.53 11.13
N LYS A 45 12.70 13.79 10.48
CA LYS A 45 13.53 14.98 10.72
C LYS A 45 12.84 16.32 10.42
N ASP A 46 11.68 16.32 9.76
CA ASP A 46 10.88 17.53 9.56
C ASP A 46 10.08 17.97 10.81
N TYR A 47 9.97 17.13 11.85
CA TYR A 47 9.12 17.40 13.02
C TYR A 47 9.83 17.37 14.39
N VAL A 48 11.13 17.08 14.46
CA VAL A 48 11.88 17.07 15.72
C VAL A 48 13.00 18.12 15.70
N PRO A 49 13.03 19.07 16.66
CA PRO A 49 14.09 20.06 16.73
C PRO A 49 15.44 19.35 16.97
N ASN A 50 16.37 19.57 16.02
CA ASN A 50 17.79 19.19 16.00
C ASN A 50 18.34 18.57 17.31
N ILE A 51 18.19 17.26 17.49
CA ILE A 51 18.99 16.50 18.43
C ILE A 51 20.23 16.01 17.66
N SER A 52 21.30 16.79 17.75
CA SER A 52 22.63 16.46 17.22
C SER A 52 23.31 15.43 18.13
N ILE A 53 23.06 14.14 17.90
CA ILE A 53 23.86 13.05 18.47
C ILE A 53 24.59 12.34 17.33
N GLY A 54 25.89 12.60 17.21
CA GLY A 54 26.85 11.74 16.50
C GLY A 54 26.91 11.88 14.99
N ASP A 55 27.33 13.05 14.48
CA ASP A 55 27.72 13.26 13.08
C ASP A 55 28.99 12.47 12.73
N LYS A 56 28.84 11.17 12.48
CA LYS A 56 29.53 10.58 11.33
C LYS A 56 28.59 10.81 10.16
N GLY A 57 28.91 11.78 9.31
CA GLY A 57 28.17 12.12 8.11
C GLY A 57 28.00 10.90 7.20
N LEU A 58 26.96 10.11 7.48
CA LEU A 58 26.33 9.25 6.51
C LEU A 58 25.66 10.22 5.55
N SER A 59 26.14 10.24 4.31
CA SER A 59 25.51 10.97 3.23
C SER A 59 24.06 10.49 3.13
N THR A 60 23.13 11.21 3.76
CA THR A 60 21.70 10.95 3.72
C THR A 60 21.23 11.30 2.31
N SER A 61 21.42 10.38 1.38
CA SER A 61 20.76 10.47 0.08
C SER A 61 19.26 10.52 0.34
N LYS A 62 18.58 11.55 -0.17
CA LYS A 62 17.12 11.63 -0.12
C LYS A 62 16.53 10.28 -0.56
N PRO A 63 15.50 9.76 0.11
CA PRO A 63 14.86 8.53 -0.33
C PRO A 63 14.35 8.73 -1.76
N THR A 64 14.65 7.77 -2.63
CA THR A 64 14.23 7.78 -4.04
C THR A 64 13.57 6.46 -4.39
N ILE A 65 12.72 6.51 -5.41
CA ILE A 65 12.12 5.35 -6.05
C ILE A 65 12.55 5.29 -7.52
N PRO A 66 12.42 4.14 -8.19
CA PRO A 66 12.61 4.04 -9.63
C PRO A 66 11.79 5.09 -10.39
N ALA A 67 12.37 5.62 -11.48
CA ALA A 67 11.73 6.66 -12.29
C ALA A 67 10.41 6.17 -12.90
N GLU A 68 10.31 4.89 -13.21
CA GLU A 68 9.09 4.23 -13.69
C GLU A 68 7.97 4.27 -12.66
N HIS A 69 8.24 3.85 -11.42
CA HIS A 69 7.25 3.89 -10.33
C HIS A 69 6.81 5.32 -10.04
N LYS A 70 7.75 6.29 -10.07
CA LYS A 70 7.42 7.70 -9.95
C LYS A 70 6.45 8.15 -11.05
N ALA A 71 6.68 7.76 -12.30
CA ALA A 71 5.81 8.11 -13.40
C ALA A 71 4.41 7.46 -13.27
N GLN A 72 4.34 6.21 -12.81
CA GLN A 72 3.07 5.50 -12.56
C GLN A 72 2.26 6.15 -11.43
N LEU A 73 2.90 6.51 -10.32
CA LEU A 73 2.25 7.23 -9.21
C LEU A 73 1.73 8.60 -9.62
N LEU A 74 2.50 9.34 -10.42
CA LEU A 74 2.07 10.64 -10.94
C LEU A 74 0.88 10.49 -11.89
N ARG A 75 0.87 9.45 -12.75
CA ARG A 75 -0.28 9.13 -13.60
C ARG A 75 -1.50 8.76 -12.76
N LEU A 76 -1.36 7.90 -11.75
CA LEU A 76 -2.46 7.56 -10.86
C LEU A 76 -3.06 8.81 -10.21
N ASN A 77 -2.22 9.69 -9.66
CA ASN A 77 -2.68 10.95 -9.07
C ASN A 77 -3.41 11.84 -10.09
N GLU A 78 -2.86 11.98 -11.30
CA GLU A 78 -3.51 12.75 -12.37
C GLU A 78 -4.86 12.14 -12.75
N THR A 79 -4.93 10.82 -12.95
CA THR A 79 -6.15 10.09 -13.29
C THR A 79 -7.21 10.26 -12.20
N ILE A 80 -6.86 10.10 -10.93
CA ILE A 80 -7.79 10.31 -9.81
C ILE A 80 -8.35 11.73 -9.84
N ASN A 81 -7.49 12.75 -9.97
CA ASN A 81 -7.93 14.14 -10.04
C ASN A 81 -8.83 14.44 -11.24
N GLN A 82 -8.63 13.75 -12.37
CA GLN A 82 -9.51 13.88 -13.54
C GLN A 82 -10.86 13.22 -13.29
N MET A 83 -10.89 12.03 -12.69
CA MET A 83 -12.12 11.32 -12.35
C MET A 83 -12.98 12.11 -11.36
N LEU A 84 -12.38 12.68 -10.30
CA LEU A 84 -13.12 13.48 -9.31
C LEU A 84 -13.70 14.79 -9.87
N LYS A 85 -13.14 15.29 -10.98
CA LYS A 85 -13.67 16.46 -11.71
C LYS A 85 -14.71 16.08 -12.76
N SER A 86 -14.85 14.79 -13.05
CA SER A 86 -15.86 14.29 -13.98
C SER A 86 -17.25 14.48 -13.38
N SER A 87 -18.25 14.67 -14.22
CA SER A 87 -19.66 14.59 -13.81
C SER A 87 -20.27 13.22 -14.16
N LYS A 88 -19.46 12.28 -14.66
CA LYS A 88 -19.92 10.97 -15.12
C LYS A 88 -19.94 10.00 -13.96
N GLN A 89 -21.06 9.33 -13.74
CA GLN A 89 -21.18 8.26 -12.75
C GLN A 89 -20.88 6.90 -13.37
N ASN A 90 -20.45 5.97 -12.51
CA ASN A 90 -20.07 4.61 -12.86
C ASN A 90 -19.09 4.59 -14.04
N CYS A 91 -17.99 5.33 -13.93
CA CYS A 91 -16.99 5.46 -14.98
C CYS A 91 -15.63 4.92 -14.58
N PHE A 92 -14.87 4.53 -15.59
CA PHE A 92 -13.59 3.87 -15.48
C PHE A 92 -12.50 4.75 -16.09
N ALA A 93 -11.30 4.71 -15.53
CA ALA A 93 -10.14 5.35 -16.13
C ALA A 93 -8.93 4.43 -16.02
N ASN A 94 -8.05 4.52 -17.02
CA ASN A 94 -6.81 3.76 -17.05
C ASN A 94 -5.62 4.69 -16.75
N TYR A 95 -4.84 4.40 -15.70
CA TYR A 95 -3.63 5.13 -15.33
C TYR A 95 -2.32 4.45 -15.82
N GLY A 96 -2.45 3.28 -16.43
CA GLY A 96 -1.37 2.51 -17.04
C GLY A 96 -0.76 1.41 -16.16
N GLY A 97 -1.29 1.23 -14.93
CA GLY A 97 -0.87 0.17 -14.02
C GLY A 97 0.49 0.41 -13.37
N PHE A 98 0.77 -0.40 -12.35
CA PHE A 98 2.06 -0.50 -11.68
C PHE A 98 2.84 -1.68 -12.24
N SER A 99 4.14 -1.48 -12.38
CA SER A 99 5.08 -2.60 -12.49
C SER A 99 5.22 -3.25 -11.10
N GLU A 100 5.88 -4.40 -11.06
CA GLU A 100 6.26 -5.01 -9.79
C GLU A 100 7.02 -4.02 -8.90
N LEU A 101 6.44 -3.68 -7.75
CA LEU A 101 6.97 -2.60 -6.92
C LEU A 101 8.26 -3.01 -6.17
N GLY A 102 8.56 -4.31 -6.12
CA GLY A 102 9.77 -4.95 -5.60
C GLY A 102 9.80 -5.11 -4.07
N GLU A 103 10.40 -6.21 -3.59
CA GLU A 103 10.43 -6.63 -2.16
C GLU A 103 11.01 -5.59 -1.17
N LYS A 104 11.76 -4.62 -1.65
CA LYS A 104 12.34 -3.51 -0.85
C LYS A 104 12.13 -2.15 -1.54
N GLY A 105 11.15 -2.09 -2.42
CA GLY A 105 10.95 -1.00 -3.36
C GLY A 105 9.86 -0.03 -2.93
N THR A 106 9.06 0.39 -3.90
CA THR A 106 8.06 1.45 -3.71
C THR A 106 6.82 0.88 -3.02
N SER A 107 6.24 1.60 -2.08
CA SER A 107 4.90 1.29 -1.61
C SER A 107 4.10 2.57 -1.44
N PHE A 108 2.79 2.45 -1.36
CA PHE A 108 1.97 3.59 -0.99
C PHE A 108 0.79 3.20 -0.12
N VAL A 109 0.35 4.17 0.66
CA VAL A 109 -0.78 4.04 1.57
C VAL A 109 -1.70 5.23 1.39
N MET A 110 -2.96 4.93 1.10
CA MET A 110 -4.08 5.86 1.11
C MET A 110 -4.77 5.73 2.47
N THR A 111 -4.95 6.81 3.20
CA THR A 111 -5.68 6.83 4.46
C THR A 111 -6.77 7.88 4.42
N TYR A 112 -8.00 7.45 4.61
CA TYR A 112 -9.17 8.31 4.66
C TYR A 112 -9.40 8.87 6.06
N SER A 113 -9.85 10.12 6.11
CA SER A 113 -10.31 10.82 7.30
C SER A 113 -11.43 11.79 6.91
N GLU A 114 -12.09 12.42 7.88
CA GLU A 114 -13.20 13.37 7.61
C GLU A 114 -12.81 14.54 6.68
N SER A 115 -11.51 14.87 6.56
CA SER A 115 -11.02 15.93 5.65
C SER A 115 -10.71 15.46 4.22
N GLY A 116 -10.76 14.15 3.95
CA GLY A 116 -10.36 13.54 2.68
C GLY A 116 -9.32 12.44 2.85
N THR A 117 -8.66 12.09 1.75
CA THR A 117 -7.69 10.99 1.71
C THR A 117 -6.27 11.47 1.55
N LYS A 118 -5.38 10.99 2.42
CA LYS A 118 -3.94 11.23 2.37
C LYS A 118 -3.26 10.08 1.64
N PHE A 119 -2.54 10.40 0.58
CA PHE A 119 -1.73 9.49 -0.20
C PHE A 119 -0.26 9.64 0.22
N LYS A 120 0.32 8.60 0.79
CA LYS A 120 1.72 8.57 1.25
C LYS A 120 2.52 7.57 0.43
N VAL A 121 3.67 7.99 -0.07
CA VAL A 121 4.59 7.14 -0.84
C VAL A 121 5.81 6.81 0.00
N PHE A 122 6.19 5.55 0.04
CA PHE A 122 7.38 5.08 0.73
C PHE A 122 8.37 4.44 -0.26
N GLY A 123 9.66 4.52 0.07
CA GLY A 123 10.74 3.95 -0.71
C GLY A 123 12.06 3.97 0.08
N GLY A 124 13.18 4.10 -0.63
CA GLY A 124 14.51 4.08 0.01
C GLY A 124 14.88 2.70 0.57
N ALA A 125 15.86 2.66 1.47
CA ALA A 125 16.33 1.40 2.04
C ALA A 125 15.20 0.71 2.84
N GLY A 126 14.82 -0.49 2.41
CA GLY A 126 13.76 -1.28 3.05
C GLY A 126 12.33 -0.88 2.66
N GLY A 127 12.13 0.14 1.80
CA GLY A 127 10.79 0.59 1.40
C GLY A 127 10.01 1.35 2.47
N ASP A 128 10.64 1.70 3.60
CA ASP A 128 9.99 2.28 4.78
C ASP A 128 10.11 3.81 4.87
N GLN A 129 10.88 4.44 3.99
CA GLN A 129 11.17 5.88 4.08
C GLN A 129 10.13 6.69 3.30
N LEU A 130 9.45 7.61 3.99
CA LEU A 130 8.46 8.50 3.39
C LEU A 130 9.11 9.44 2.34
N ILE A 131 8.49 9.53 1.17
CA ILE A 131 8.85 10.44 0.09
C ILE A 131 7.81 11.56 0.04
N THR A 132 8.11 12.65 0.73
CA THR A 132 7.21 13.80 0.90
C THR A 132 6.83 14.46 -0.43
N ASP A 133 7.78 14.58 -1.35
CA ASP A 133 7.56 15.19 -2.69
C ASP A 133 6.58 14.42 -3.59
N LEU A 134 6.24 13.17 -3.23
CA LEU A 134 5.26 12.33 -3.94
C LEU A 134 4.01 12.04 -3.11
N SER A 135 3.95 12.56 -1.88
CA SER A 135 2.80 12.40 -1.00
C SER A 135 1.88 13.62 -1.14
N PHE A 136 0.58 13.38 -1.20
CA PHE A 136 -0.42 14.43 -1.43
C PHE A 136 -1.72 14.11 -0.69
N GLU A 137 -2.60 15.11 -0.56
CA GLU A 137 -3.94 14.94 0.00
C GLU A 137 -4.96 15.26 -1.08
N ILE A 138 -6.01 14.44 -1.15
CA ILE A 138 -7.14 14.61 -2.06
C ILE A 138 -8.37 14.87 -1.20
N GLU A 139 -8.84 16.11 -1.22
CA GLU A 139 -10.01 16.57 -0.48
C GLU A 139 -11.29 15.87 -1.00
N GLY A 140 -12.14 15.42 -0.08
CA GLY A 140 -13.44 14.82 -0.40
C GLY A 140 -13.41 13.44 -1.06
N MET A 141 -12.23 12.91 -1.40
CA MET A 141 -12.12 11.56 -1.99
C MET A 141 -12.25 10.48 -0.90
N ILE A 142 -13.10 9.50 -1.16
CA ILE A 142 -13.30 8.31 -0.32
C ILE A 142 -12.72 7.09 -1.06
N PRO A 143 -11.76 6.34 -0.48
CA PRO A 143 -11.25 5.13 -1.09
C PRO A 143 -12.28 4.01 -0.93
N CYS A 144 -12.40 3.19 -1.97
CA CYS A 144 -13.22 1.98 -1.96
C CYS A 144 -12.51 0.82 -2.63
N VAL A 145 -13.10 -0.36 -2.49
CA VAL A 145 -12.69 -1.58 -3.18
C VAL A 145 -13.91 -2.32 -3.71
N ILE A 146 -13.72 -3.09 -4.77
CA ILE A 146 -14.70 -4.07 -5.24
C ILE A 146 -14.43 -5.40 -4.53
N ALA A 147 -14.68 -5.42 -3.22
CA ALA A 147 -14.44 -6.56 -2.32
C ALA A 147 -15.22 -6.41 -1.01
N GLY A 148 -14.94 -7.28 -0.03
CA GLY A 148 -15.45 -7.26 1.34
C GLY A 148 -16.75 -8.05 1.56
N SER A 149 -17.42 -8.47 0.48
CA SER A 149 -18.46 -9.52 0.52
C SER A 149 -18.72 -10.06 -0.89
N SER A 150 -19.08 -11.34 -1.00
CA SER A 150 -19.44 -11.95 -2.29
C SER A 150 -20.60 -11.23 -2.98
N THR A 151 -21.50 -10.60 -2.20
CA THR A 151 -22.61 -9.80 -2.76
C THR A 151 -22.10 -8.56 -3.50
N ILE A 152 -21.03 -7.91 -3.01
CA ILE A 152 -20.47 -6.71 -3.64
C ILE A 152 -19.82 -7.06 -4.97
N THR A 153 -19.00 -8.11 -4.98
CA THR A 153 -18.31 -8.59 -6.18
C THR A 153 -19.30 -9.13 -7.21
N GLU A 154 -20.28 -9.94 -6.78
CA GLU A 154 -21.36 -10.43 -7.65
C GLU A 154 -22.20 -9.27 -8.23
N ASN A 155 -22.54 -8.26 -7.43
CA ASN A 155 -23.28 -7.09 -7.93
C ASN A 155 -22.47 -6.31 -8.97
N PHE A 156 -21.16 -6.14 -8.74
CA PHE A 156 -20.28 -5.47 -9.68
C PHE A 156 -20.19 -6.26 -11.00
N GLU A 157 -19.88 -7.55 -10.91
CA GLU A 157 -19.72 -8.43 -12.06
C GLU A 157 -21.00 -8.49 -12.90
N ASN A 158 -22.15 -8.62 -12.24
CA ASN A 158 -23.44 -8.63 -12.93
C ASN A 158 -23.74 -7.29 -13.60
N SER A 159 -23.52 -6.16 -12.90
CA SER A 159 -23.84 -4.83 -13.42
C SER A 159 -22.94 -4.40 -14.58
N PHE A 160 -21.66 -4.77 -14.54
CA PHE A 160 -20.65 -4.19 -15.43
C PHE A 160 -20.04 -5.20 -16.40
N LEU A 161 -19.89 -6.47 -16.02
CA LEU A 161 -19.12 -7.44 -16.82
C LEU A 161 -20.03 -8.40 -17.60
N THR A 162 -21.15 -8.84 -17.00
CA THR A 162 -22.08 -9.78 -17.64
C THR A 162 -23.38 -9.13 -18.15
N GLY A 163 -23.62 -7.85 -17.83
CA GLY A 163 -24.74 -7.07 -18.35
C GLY A 163 -26.10 -7.44 -17.76
N LYS A 164 -26.13 -8.10 -16.60
CA LYS A 164 -27.35 -8.32 -15.83
C LYS A 164 -27.66 -7.07 -15.02
N ASN A 165 -28.85 -6.51 -15.19
CA ASN A 165 -29.31 -5.39 -14.37
C ASN A 165 -29.63 -5.86 -12.95
N ILE A 166 -28.66 -5.75 -12.04
CA ILE A 166 -28.86 -5.94 -10.61
C ILE A 166 -28.83 -4.56 -9.93
N VAL A 167 -29.79 -4.36 -9.02
CA VAL A 167 -29.85 -3.16 -8.18
C VAL A 167 -29.24 -3.51 -6.84
N GLY A 168 -28.05 -2.99 -6.56
CA GLY A 168 -27.34 -3.26 -5.30
C GLY A 168 -26.07 -2.45 -5.18
N ASN A 169 -25.56 -2.35 -3.95
CA ASN A 169 -24.24 -1.79 -3.73
C ASN A 169 -23.18 -2.73 -4.31
N HIS A 170 -22.23 -2.16 -5.04
CA HIS A 170 -21.21 -2.89 -5.80
C HIS A 170 -19.79 -2.41 -5.49
N PHE A 171 -19.62 -1.67 -4.39
CA PHE A 171 -18.33 -1.29 -3.84
C PHE A 171 -18.40 -1.20 -2.32
N MET A 172 -17.25 -1.31 -1.65
CA MET A 172 -17.13 -1.12 -0.21
C MET A 172 -16.20 0.05 0.08
N ASN A 173 -16.65 0.98 0.92
CA ASN A 173 -15.80 2.06 1.42
C ASN A 173 -14.78 1.51 2.41
N VAL A 174 -13.55 2.01 2.33
CA VAL A 174 -12.46 1.57 3.20
C VAL A 174 -11.72 2.79 3.75
N ASN A 175 -11.19 2.64 4.96
CA ASN A 175 -10.43 3.73 5.59
C ASN A 175 -8.95 3.73 5.18
N VAL A 176 -8.47 2.62 4.62
CA VAL A 176 -7.09 2.44 4.20
C VAL A 176 -7.04 1.62 2.92
N ILE A 177 -6.13 1.97 2.03
CA ILE A 177 -5.66 1.11 0.95
C ILE A 177 -4.13 1.17 0.98
N ALA A 178 -3.48 0.03 1.15
CA ALA A 178 -2.02 -0.08 1.06
C ALA A 178 -1.67 -0.98 -0.12
N LEU A 179 -0.78 -0.50 -1.00
CA LEU A 179 -0.24 -1.26 -2.12
C LEU A 179 1.26 -1.44 -1.91
N LYS A 180 1.67 -2.70 -1.86
CA LYS A 180 3.05 -3.12 -1.58
C LYS A 180 3.35 -4.43 -2.29
N THR A 181 4.61 -4.75 -2.48
CA THR A 181 5.02 -6.08 -2.91
C THR A 181 5.07 -7.02 -1.71
N ASP A 182 4.56 -8.24 -1.88
CA ASP A 182 4.78 -9.34 -0.95
C ASP A 182 5.96 -10.19 -1.43
N ASP A 183 6.78 -10.70 -0.50
CA ASP A 183 8.00 -11.45 -0.83
C ASP A 183 7.73 -12.93 -1.16
N GLY A 184 6.48 -13.26 -1.48
CA GLY A 184 6.06 -14.59 -1.95
C GLY A 184 6.20 -15.71 -0.93
N GLY A 185 6.60 -15.41 0.31
CA GLY A 185 6.81 -16.37 1.38
C GLY A 185 7.53 -17.64 0.94
N ALA A 186 6.97 -18.81 1.26
CA ALA A 186 7.57 -20.12 0.98
C ALA A 186 7.53 -20.54 -0.51
N PHE A 187 6.75 -19.85 -1.36
CA PHE A 187 6.56 -20.19 -2.76
C PHE A 187 7.31 -19.28 -3.72
N GLY A 188 7.90 -18.17 -3.21
CA GLY A 188 8.88 -17.36 -3.92
C GLY A 188 8.34 -16.55 -5.09
N LEU A 189 7.02 -16.29 -5.13
CA LEU A 189 6.41 -15.41 -6.12
C LEU A 189 6.29 -14.00 -5.55
N THR A 190 7.20 -13.12 -5.97
CA THR A 190 7.17 -11.70 -5.65
C THR A 190 6.09 -11.03 -6.51
N GLU A 191 5.05 -10.49 -5.88
CA GLU A 191 3.95 -9.83 -6.60
C GLU A 191 3.32 -8.69 -5.79
N ASN A 192 2.63 -7.79 -6.49
CA ASN A 192 1.90 -6.69 -5.86
C ASN A 192 0.66 -7.20 -5.09
N ARG A 193 0.48 -6.68 -3.88
CA ARG A 193 -0.63 -6.98 -2.98
C ARG A 193 -1.32 -5.69 -2.53
N ILE A 194 -2.65 -5.74 -2.45
CA ILE A 194 -3.51 -4.67 -1.93
C ILE A 194 -4.06 -5.07 -0.55
N ASP A 195 -3.97 -4.17 0.43
CA ASP A 195 -4.57 -4.36 1.76
C ASP A 195 -5.53 -3.22 2.05
N SER A 196 -6.80 -3.56 2.29
CA SER A 196 -7.86 -2.60 2.60
C SER A 196 -8.37 -2.69 4.04
N GLY A 197 -7.57 -3.28 4.95
CA GLY A 197 -7.85 -3.44 6.38
C GLY A 197 -8.29 -4.85 6.80
N SER A 198 -8.39 -5.79 5.87
CA SER A 198 -8.72 -7.21 6.11
C SER A 198 -7.54 -8.15 5.81
N GLY A 199 -6.34 -7.59 5.61
CA GLY A 199 -5.14 -8.32 5.21
C GLY A 199 -4.86 -8.20 3.72
N PRO A 200 -3.64 -8.57 3.28
CA PRO A 200 -3.22 -8.46 1.89
C PRO A 200 -4.00 -9.43 1.00
N LYS A 201 -4.43 -8.93 -0.17
CA LYS A 201 -5.10 -9.63 -1.26
C LYS A 201 -4.35 -9.43 -2.56
N ASP A 202 -4.55 -10.33 -3.51
CA ASP A 202 -3.91 -10.27 -4.82
C ASP A 202 -4.32 -8.98 -5.54
N PHE A 203 -3.42 -8.47 -6.38
CA PHE A 203 -3.65 -7.23 -7.10
C PHE A 203 -3.06 -7.30 -8.51
N GLU A 204 -3.83 -7.91 -9.41
CA GLU A 204 -3.52 -7.92 -10.83
C GLU A 204 -3.88 -6.56 -11.46
N ASP A 205 -2.88 -5.70 -11.60
CA ASP A 205 -3.07 -4.30 -11.96
C ASP A 205 -3.11 -4.08 -13.48
N ALA A 206 -4.30 -4.18 -14.06
CA ALA A 206 -4.55 -3.78 -15.44
C ALA A 206 -4.56 -2.26 -15.66
N GLY A 207 -4.25 -1.48 -14.62
CA GLY A 207 -4.18 -0.03 -14.65
C GLY A 207 -5.54 0.65 -14.59
N PHE A 208 -6.61 -0.06 -14.26
CA PHE A 208 -7.96 0.50 -14.18
C PHE A 208 -8.35 0.85 -12.75
N ILE A 209 -8.99 2.00 -12.59
CA ILE A 209 -9.72 2.39 -11.39
C ILE A 209 -11.15 2.79 -11.75
N TYR A 210 -12.05 2.69 -10.78
CA TYR A 210 -13.48 2.92 -10.95
C TYR A 210 -13.98 4.03 -10.03
N THR A 211 -14.89 4.86 -10.53
CA THR A 211 -15.68 5.77 -9.68
C THR A 211 -17.18 5.55 -9.89
N PRO A 212 -17.93 5.24 -8.82
CA PRO A 212 -19.39 5.16 -8.89
C PRO A 212 -20.02 6.56 -8.98
N ASP A 213 -19.47 7.56 -8.28
CA ASP A 213 -20.17 8.82 -7.99
C ASP A 213 -19.30 10.09 -7.97
N ASN A 214 -18.06 10.03 -8.46
CA ASN A 214 -17.08 11.13 -8.43
C ASN A 214 -16.64 11.58 -7.03
N GLU A 215 -17.05 10.87 -5.97
CA GLU A 215 -16.52 11.04 -4.61
C GLU A 215 -15.65 9.82 -4.24
N HIS A 216 -16.06 8.65 -4.71
CA HIS A 216 -15.37 7.40 -4.43
C HIS A 216 -14.38 7.02 -5.54
N ILE A 217 -13.21 6.52 -5.16
CA ILE A 217 -12.22 5.93 -6.06
C ILE A 217 -11.96 4.49 -5.62
N CYS A 218 -12.38 3.55 -6.46
CA CYS A 218 -12.34 2.13 -6.16
C CYS A 218 -11.19 1.43 -6.88
N PHE A 219 -10.49 0.60 -6.12
CA PHE A 219 -9.52 -0.36 -6.61
C PHE A 219 -10.14 -1.76 -6.68
N PHE A 220 -9.47 -2.64 -7.40
CA PHE A 220 -9.92 -4.00 -7.63
C PHE A 220 -8.92 -5.00 -7.03
N PRO A 221 -9.10 -5.41 -5.76
CA PRO A 221 -8.48 -6.63 -5.29
C PRO A 221 -8.89 -7.80 -6.18
N THR A 222 -7.97 -8.74 -6.39
CA THR A 222 -8.19 -9.93 -7.19
C THR A 222 -8.05 -11.21 -6.39
N VAL A 223 -8.57 -12.30 -6.96
CA VAL A 223 -8.44 -13.67 -6.47
C VAL A 223 -8.32 -14.62 -7.66
N ASP A 224 -7.57 -15.70 -7.48
CA ASP A 224 -7.44 -16.76 -8.49
C ASP A 224 -8.69 -17.66 -8.52
N GLY A 225 -9.30 -17.82 -9.70
CA GLY A 225 -10.27 -18.89 -9.95
C GLY A 225 -11.70 -18.58 -9.51
N GLY A 226 -12.13 -17.32 -9.65
CA GLY A 226 -13.51 -16.89 -9.48
C GLY A 226 -13.69 -15.80 -8.43
N SER A 227 -14.59 -14.85 -8.72
CA SER A 227 -14.90 -13.74 -7.80
C SER A 227 -15.52 -14.22 -6.48
N ASP A 228 -15.08 -13.64 -5.36
CA ASP A 228 -15.59 -13.98 -4.04
C ASP A 228 -15.63 -12.77 -3.09
N ALA A 229 -15.55 -12.97 -1.76
CA ALA A 229 -15.56 -11.85 -0.82
C ALA A 229 -14.25 -11.05 -0.79
N ASP A 230 -13.15 -11.63 -1.28
CA ASP A 230 -11.82 -11.06 -1.23
C ASP A 230 -11.46 -10.25 -2.47
N GLY A 231 -12.11 -10.50 -3.62
CA GLY A 231 -11.87 -9.73 -4.84
C GLY A 231 -12.64 -10.22 -6.07
N LEU A 232 -12.37 -9.57 -7.20
CA LEU A 232 -12.79 -10.04 -8.52
C LEU A 232 -11.85 -11.14 -9.01
N ASP A 233 -12.34 -11.96 -9.95
CA ASP A 233 -11.49 -12.88 -10.71
C ASP A 233 -10.43 -12.06 -11.47
N ASP A 234 -9.17 -12.44 -11.38
CA ASP A 234 -8.05 -11.75 -12.03
C ASP A 234 -8.17 -11.74 -13.57
N ASP A 235 -8.82 -12.76 -14.12
CA ASP A 235 -9.32 -12.87 -15.49
C ASP A 235 -10.13 -11.63 -15.95
N PHE A 236 -10.79 -10.93 -15.02
CA PHE A 236 -11.54 -9.71 -15.34
C PHE A 236 -10.68 -8.47 -15.47
N LEU A 237 -9.44 -8.48 -15.02
CA LEU A 237 -8.55 -7.34 -15.06
C LEU A 237 -7.39 -7.57 -16.02
N GLY A 238 -6.62 -8.64 -15.85
CA GLY A 238 -5.28 -8.72 -16.45
C GLY A 238 -4.89 -10.05 -17.05
N GLU A 239 -5.35 -11.19 -16.52
CA GLU A 239 -4.86 -12.50 -16.99
C GLU A 239 -5.30 -12.77 -18.44
N THR A 240 -6.56 -12.44 -18.75
CA THR A 240 -7.12 -12.55 -20.10
C THR A 240 -7.75 -11.24 -20.56
N PRO A 241 -6.97 -10.21 -20.94
CA PRO A 241 -7.47 -8.85 -21.19
C PRO A 241 -8.44 -8.76 -22.39
N ASN A 242 -8.49 -9.81 -23.22
CA ASN A 242 -9.40 -9.95 -24.35
C ASN A 242 -10.63 -10.85 -24.04
N ALA A 243 -10.75 -11.38 -22.82
CA ALA A 243 -11.93 -12.13 -22.42
C ALA A 243 -13.17 -11.23 -22.52
N ALA A 244 -14.30 -11.83 -22.90
CA ALA A 244 -15.53 -11.08 -23.14
C ALA A 244 -15.99 -10.29 -21.91
N THR A 245 -15.61 -10.71 -20.71
CA THR A 245 -15.95 -10.13 -19.41
C THR A 245 -14.86 -9.21 -18.85
N ALA A 246 -13.69 -9.11 -19.49
CA ALA A 246 -12.58 -8.31 -18.97
C ALA A 246 -12.84 -6.80 -19.06
N VAL A 247 -12.53 -6.06 -17.99
CA VAL A 247 -12.66 -4.60 -17.91
C VAL A 247 -11.96 -3.89 -19.06
N PRO A 248 -10.68 -4.20 -19.42
CA PRO A 248 -10.01 -3.54 -20.54
C PRO A 248 -10.79 -3.67 -21.85
N ARG A 249 -11.28 -4.88 -22.15
CA ARG A 249 -12.08 -5.13 -23.35
C ARG A 249 -13.40 -4.38 -23.30
N GLN A 250 -14.13 -4.48 -22.19
CA GLN A 250 -15.44 -3.85 -22.01
C GLN A 250 -15.37 -2.32 -22.14
N VAL A 251 -14.29 -1.70 -21.66
CA VAL A 251 -13.99 -0.27 -21.88
C VAL A 251 -13.68 0.00 -23.35
N SER A 252 -12.79 -0.78 -23.98
CA SER A 252 -12.40 -0.57 -25.39
C SER A 252 -13.56 -0.73 -26.39
N GLU A 253 -14.53 -1.59 -26.08
CA GLU A 253 -15.75 -1.80 -26.85
C GLU A 253 -16.85 -0.76 -26.54
N GLY A 254 -16.59 0.17 -25.61
CA GLY A 254 -17.53 1.23 -25.22
C GLY A 254 -18.73 0.75 -24.41
N ARG A 255 -18.66 -0.45 -23.83
CA ARG A 255 -19.71 -1.01 -22.96
C ARG A 255 -19.63 -0.45 -21.54
N LEU A 256 -18.41 -0.24 -21.06
CA LEU A 256 -18.15 0.52 -19.82
C LEU A 256 -17.87 1.98 -20.14
N LYS A 257 -18.41 2.87 -19.31
CA LYS A 257 -18.23 4.31 -19.48
C LYS A 257 -16.82 4.70 -19.06
N THR A 258 -16.14 5.50 -19.88
CA THR A 258 -14.90 6.14 -19.47
C THR A 258 -15.19 7.47 -18.79
N CYS A 259 -14.40 7.78 -17.76
CA CYS A 259 -14.22 9.16 -17.33
C CYS A 259 -13.42 9.86 -18.45
#